data_AF-A0A6V8EU32-F1
#
_entry.id   AF-A0A6V8EU32-F1
#
_cell.length_a   1.000
_cell.length_b   1.000
_cell.length_c   1.000
_cell.angle_alpha   90.00
_cell.angle_beta   90.00
_cell.angle_gamma   90.00
#
_symmetry.space_group_name_H-M   'P 1'
#
loop_
_entity.id
_entity.type
_entity.pdbx_description
1 polymer ?
#
loop_
_entity_poly.entity_id
_entity_poly.type
_entity_poly.pdbx_seq_one_letter_code
_entity_poly.pdbx_strand_id
1 'polypeptide(L)'
;MSQRKTRPAKEEDLIVPNGNHAMNHGDGSPYELHNVLVDGIPAMAGIDAFGGYSERIRIDFESPHDALGPGFQTKYFIIRDEEPGVCHWGHNNESFTIEIFVDED
;
A
#
# COMPACT_ATOMS: atom_id res chain seq x y z
N MET A 1 -13.54 -22.81 2.68
CA MET A 1 -13.22 -21.48 2.12
C MET A 1 -11.93 -21.66 1.33
N SER A 2 -11.89 -21.26 0.06
CA SER A 2 -10.66 -21.36 -0.72
C SER A 2 -9.66 -20.38 -0.12
N GLN A 3 -8.49 -20.86 0.29
CA GLN A 3 -7.42 -20.02 0.80
C GLN A 3 -6.93 -19.17 -0.38
N ARG A 4 -7.24 -17.86 -0.39
CA ARG A 4 -6.70 -16.95 -1.41
C ARG A 4 -5.18 -17.00 -1.32
N LYS A 5 -4.50 -17.16 -2.45
CA LYS A 5 -3.06 -17.17 -2.52
C LYS A 5 -2.53 -15.74 -2.51
N THR A 6 -1.44 -15.56 -1.79
CA THR A 6 -0.72 -14.29 -1.71
C THR A 6 0.74 -14.48 -2.06
N ARG A 7 1.40 -13.36 -2.40
CA ARG A 7 2.85 -13.29 -2.47
C ARG A 7 3.34 -11.99 -1.83
N PRO A 8 4.60 -11.94 -1.35
CA PRO A 8 5.22 -10.70 -0.93
C PRO A 8 5.09 -9.61 -2.00
N ALA A 9 4.63 -8.42 -1.59
CA ALA A 9 4.47 -7.29 -2.49
C ALA A 9 5.82 -6.61 -2.77
N LYS A 10 6.04 -6.20 -4.01
CA LYS A 10 7.07 -5.25 -4.39
C LYS A 10 6.48 -3.85 -4.47
N GLU A 11 7.33 -2.83 -4.54
CA GLU A 11 6.89 -1.45 -4.75
C GLU A 11 6.07 -1.29 -6.05
N GLU A 12 6.52 -1.91 -7.15
CA GLU A 12 5.86 -1.87 -8.46
C GLU A 12 4.44 -2.43 -8.45
N ASP A 13 4.15 -3.38 -7.55
CA ASP A 13 2.82 -4.00 -7.43
C ASP A 13 1.79 -3.04 -6.82
N LEU A 14 2.26 -2.00 -6.11
CA LEU A 14 1.41 -1.10 -5.34
C LEU A 14 1.18 0.23 -6.03
N ILE A 15 1.81 0.48 -7.19
CA ILE A 15 1.64 1.74 -7.93
C ILE A 15 0.17 1.90 -8.34
N VAL A 16 -0.42 3.05 -8.00
CA VAL A 16 -1.82 3.34 -8.37
C VAL A 16 -1.89 3.79 -9.83
N PRO A 17 -2.67 3.10 -10.70
CA PRO A 17 -2.69 3.38 -12.13
C PRO A 17 -3.34 4.73 -12.48
N ASN A 18 -4.36 5.14 -11.71
CA ASN A 18 -5.03 6.43 -11.84
C ASN A 18 -4.54 7.45 -10.81
N GLY A 19 -3.23 7.43 -10.53
CA GLY A 19 -2.58 8.35 -9.61
C GLY A 19 -2.80 9.83 -9.95
N ASN A 20 -2.64 10.69 -8.94
CA ASN A 20 -2.91 12.12 -9.01
C ASN A 20 -1.81 12.90 -8.30
N HIS A 21 -1.16 13.81 -9.01
CA HIS A 21 -0.13 14.68 -8.46
C HIS A 21 -0.64 16.13 -8.41
N ALA A 22 -0.21 16.92 -7.42
CA ALA A 22 -0.67 18.30 -7.26
C ALA A 22 -0.41 19.22 -8.47
N MET A 23 0.52 18.85 -9.36
CA MET A 23 0.82 19.57 -10.61
C MET A 23 0.23 18.92 -11.86
N ASN A 24 -0.29 17.70 -11.74
CA ASN A 24 -0.90 16.94 -12.82
C ASN A 24 -2.12 16.22 -12.25
N HIS A 25 -3.24 16.94 -12.25
CA HIS A 25 -4.47 16.47 -11.63
C HIS A 25 -5.04 15.29 -12.40
N GLY A 26 -5.45 14.25 -11.67
CA GLY A 26 -6.25 13.16 -12.20
C GLY A 26 -7.65 13.64 -12.64
N ASP A 27 -8.41 12.74 -13.26
CA ASP A 27 -9.76 13.00 -13.77
C ASP A 27 -10.84 13.08 -12.68
N GLY A 28 -10.46 12.93 -11.40
CA GLY A 28 -11.37 12.94 -10.25
C GLY A 28 -11.99 11.58 -9.94
N SER A 29 -11.61 10.52 -10.66
CA SER A 29 -11.98 9.15 -10.29
C SER A 29 -11.39 8.74 -8.93
N PRO A 30 -12.07 7.86 -8.16
CA PRO A 30 -11.49 7.29 -6.95
C PRO A 30 -10.22 6.48 -7.26
N TYR A 31 -9.19 6.58 -6.41
CA TYR A 31 -7.94 5.81 -6.58
C TYR A 31 -8.21 4.30 -6.62
N GLU A 32 -7.62 3.64 -7.60
CA GLU A 32 -7.61 2.19 -7.76
C GLU A 32 -6.53 1.61 -6.86
N LEU A 33 -6.84 1.50 -5.57
CA LEU A 33 -5.98 0.80 -4.60
C LEU A 33 -6.04 -0.72 -4.84
N HIS A 34 -5.00 -1.42 -4.39
CA HIS A 34 -4.85 -2.86 -4.54
C HIS A 34 -5.30 -3.60 -3.28
N ASN A 35 -5.98 -4.74 -3.45
CA ASN A 35 -6.30 -5.64 -2.35
C ASN A 35 -5.00 -6.25 -1.80
N VAL A 36 -4.77 -6.12 -0.49
CA VAL A 36 -3.55 -6.62 0.16
C VAL A 36 -3.86 -7.26 1.52
N LEU A 37 -2.87 -7.99 2.04
CA LEU A 37 -2.78 -8.31 3.47
C LEU A 37 -1.62 -7.51 4.07
N VAL A 38 -1.90 -6.74 5.12
CA VAL A 38 -0.89 -6.00 5.88
C VAL A 38 -0.83 -6.56 7.29
N ASP A 39 0.32 -7.12 7.69
CA ASP A 39 0.47 -7.91 8.92
C ASP A 39 -0.63 -8.98 9.08
N GLY A 40 -1.09 -9.56 7.95
CA GLY A 40 -2.17 -10.55 7.89
C GLY A 40 -3.59 -9.97 7.96
N ILE A 41 -3.74 -8.64 8.07
CA ILE A 41 -5.03 -7.95 8.11
C ILE A 41 -5.43 -7.51 6.69
N PRO A 42 -6.65 -7.83 6.22
CA PRO A 42 -7.18 -7.33 4.96
C PRO A 42 -7.22 -5.80 4.90
N ALA A 43 -6.67 -5.25 3.81
CA ALA A 43 -6.62 -3.82 3.57
C ALA A 43 -6.59 -3.52 2.06
N MET A 44 -6.79 -2.24 1.74
CA MET A 44 -6.50 -1.66 0.44
C MET A 44 -5.22 -0.84 0.53
N ALA A 45 -4.28 -0.99 -0.39
CA ALA A 45 -3.04 -0.23 -0.39
C ALA A 45 -2.66 0.32 -1.76
N GLY A 46 -1.90 1.41 -1.77
CA GLY A 46 -1.38 1.98 -3.00
C GLY A 46 -0.26 2.99 -2.76
N ILE A 47 0.55 3.18 -3.79
CA ILE A 47 1.66 4.13 -3.85
C ILE A 47 1.35 5.17 -4.91
N ASP A 48 1.21 6.42 -4.48
CA ASP A 48 1.02 7.60 -5.32
C ASP A 48 1.19 8.88 -4.49
N ALA A 49 1.12 10.05 -5.14
CA ALA A 49 1.08 11.33 -4.46
C ALA A 49 -0.29 11.68 -3.84
N PHE A 50 -1.38 11.02 -4.25
CA PHE A 50 -2.74 11.19 -3.71
C PHE A 50 -3.21 12.65 -3.67
N GLY A 51 -2.93 13.40 -4.75
CA GLY A 51 -3.24 14.81 -4.91
C GLY A 51 -2.24 15.75 -4.23
N GLY A 52 -1.24 15.22 -3.53
CA GLY A 52 -0.12 15.98 -2.97
C GLY A 52 1.08 16.09 -3.92
N TYR A 53 2.21 16.56 -3.38
CA TYR A 53 3.47 16.76 -4.13
C TYR A 53 4.50 15.63 -3.96
N SER A 54 4.26 14.69 -3.06
CA SER A 54 5.24 13.66 -2.72
C SER A 54 4.54 12.32 -2.77
N GLU A 55 5.22 11.33 -3.34
CA GLU A 55 4.78 9.95 -3.30
C GLU A 55 4.67 9.46 -1.85
N ARG A 56 3.66 8.62 -1.62
CA ARG A 56 3.33 8.05 -0.33
C ARG A 56 2.80 6.66 -0.55
N ILE A 57 3.09 5.77 0.38
CA ILE A 57 2.28 4.58 0.59
C ILE A 57 1.07 4.96 1.43
N ARG A 58 -0.12 4.53 0.99
CA ARG A 58 -1.38 4.63 1.72
C ARG A 58 -1.94 3.23 1.95
N ILE A 59 -2.52 3.01 3.12
CA ILE A 59 -3.17 1.78 3.52
C ILE A 59 -4.49 2.12 4.22
N ASP A 60 -5.59 1.59 3.71
CA ASP A 60 -6.91 1.69 4.31
C ASP A 60 -7.34 0.30 4.79
N PHE A 61 -7.45 0.10 6.11
CA PHE A 61 -7.74 -1.22 6.68
C PHE A 61 -9.25 -1.50 6.78
N GLU A 62 -9.66 -2.74 6.53
CA GLU A 62 -11.06 -3.16 6.77
C GLU A 62 -11.40 -3.14 8.27
N SER A 63 -10.42 -3.46 9.12
CA SER A 63 -10.49 -3.38 10.58
C SER A 63 -9.23 -2.69 11.13
N PRO A 64 -9.32 -1.86 12.17
CA PRO A 64 -8.16 -1.11 12.67
C PRO A 64 -6.95 -1.99 12.99
N HIS A 65 -5.79 -1.57 12.51
CA HIS A 65 -4.51 -2.17 12.85
C HIS A 65 -4.02 -1.65 14.21
N ASP A 66 -3.52 -2.52 15.08
CA ASP A 66 -3.14 -2.14 16.45
C ASP A 66 -2.08 -1.03 16.50
N ALA A 67 -1.11 -1.04 15.57
CA ALA A 67 -0.06 -0.03 15.50
C ALA A 67 -0.38 1.14 14.55
N LEU A 68 -1.20 0.92 13.53
CA LEU A 68 -1.36 1.83 12.38
C LEU A 68 -2.74 2.49 12.36
N GLY A 69 -3.66 2.06 13.22
CA GLY A 69 -5.03 2.56 13.29
C GLY A 69 -5.91 2.09 12.13
N PRO A 70 -7.03 2.77 11.86
CA PRO A 70 -7.95 2.42 10.77
C PRO A 70 -7.37 2.71 9.37
N GLY A 71 -6.32 3.52 9.28
CA GLY A 71 -5.67 3.86 8.03
C GLY A 71 -4.33 4.56 8.28
N PHE A 72 -3.40 4.35 7.36
CA PHE A 72 -2.02 4.80 7.48
C PHE A 72 -1.53 5.40 6.17
N GLN A 73 -0.75 6.47 6.26
CA GLN A 73 -0.14 7.08 5.09
C GLN A 73 1.19 7.76 5.46
N THR A 74 2.24 7.51 4.68
CA THR A 74 3.54 8.16 4.88
C THR A 74 4.30 8.31 3.57
N LYS A 75 5.13 9.37 3.49
CA LYS A 75 6.13 9.55 2.42
C LYS A 75 7.49 8.93 2.76
N TYR A 76 7.65 8.49 4.01
CA TYR A 76 8.88 7.88 4.50
C TYR A 76 8.64 6.37 4.55
N PHE A 77 8.75 5.73 3.39
CA PHE A 77 8.62 4.28 3.26
C PHE A 77 9.70 3.75 2.33
N ILE A 78 9.98 2.45 2.43
CA ILE A 78 10.83 1.72 1.50
C ILE A 78 10.44 0.24 1.49
N ILE A 79 10.26 -0.32 0.30
CA ILE A 79 10.15 -1.76 0.06
C ILE A 79 11.35 -2.12 -0.82
N ARG A 80 12.24 -3.00 -0.32
CA ARG A 80 13.48 -3.34 -1.04
C ARG A 80 13.25 -4.55 -1.94
N ASP A 81 13.85 -4.54 -3.12
CA ASP A 81 13.79 -5.68 -4.04
C ASP A 81 14.43 -6.95 -3.44
N GLU A 82 15.44 -6.79 -2.58
CA GLU A 82 16.10 -7.91 -1.89
C GLU A 82 15.27 -8.48 -0.73
N GLU A 83 14.25 -7.74 -0.26
CA GLU A 83 13.37 -8.12 0.85
C GLU A 83 11.92 -7.72 0.52
N PRO A 84 11.29 -8.35 -0.49
CA PRO A 84 9.94 -8.02 -0.88
C PRO A 84 8.96 -8.40 0.23
N GLY A 85 7.86 -7.66 0.30
CA GLY A 85 6.78 -7.82 1.27
C GLY A 85 7.09 -7.29 2.66
N VAL A 86 8.21 -6.61 2.86
CA VAL A 86 8.49 -5.84 4.08
C VAL A 86 8.58 -4.36 3.71
N CYS A 87 7.67 -3.57 4.26
CA CYS A 87 7.70 -2.11 4.13
C CYS A 87 8.26 -1.51 5.40
N HIS A 88 9.46 -0.93 5.33
CA HIS A 88 9.98 -0.12 6.43
C HIS A 88 9.46 1.30 6.30
N TRP A 89 9.20 1.96 7.42
CA TRP A 89 8.67 3.31 7.41
C TRP A 89 9.15 4.18 8.57
N GLY A 90 8.97 5.48 8.39
CA GLY A 90 9.32 6.49 9.38
C GLY A 90 10.84 6.59 9.61
N HIS A 91 11.21 6.90 10.84
CA HIS A 91 12.60 7.12 11.24
C HIS A 91 13.08 6.18 12.36
N ASN A 92 12.19 5.31 12.86
CA ASN A 92 12.43 4.47 14.03
C ASN A 92 12.58 2.98 13.70
N ASN A 93 12.96 2.66 12.46
CA ASN A 93 13.11 1.28 11.97
C ASN A 93 11.82 0.45 12.12
N GLU A 94 10.66 1.10 12.01
CA GLU A 94 9.35 0.47 12.06
C GLU A 94 9.09 -0.23 10.71
N SER A 95 8.32 -1.32 10.75
CA SER A 95 7.93 -2.05 9.54
C SER A 95 6.62 -2.78 9.73
N PHE A 96 5.97 -3.08 8.62
CA PHE A 96 4.87 -4.04 8.52
C PHE A 96 5.12 -4.96 7.32
N THR A 97 4.54 -6.16 7.35
CA THR A 97 4.50 -7.02 6.18
C THR A 97 3.37 -6.59 5.24
N ILE A 98 3.57 -6.77 3.94
CA ILE A 98 2.56 -6.49 2.92
C ILE A 98 2.61 -7.56 1.82
N GLU A 99 1.45 -8.14 1.53
CA GLU A 99 1.29 -9.16 0.51
C GLU A 99 0.17 -8.79 -0.46
N ILE A 100 0.34 -9.09 -1.74
CA ILE A 100 -0.73 -8.96 -2.74
C ILE A 100 -1.39 -10.31 -3.00
N PHE A 101 -2.66 -10.30 -3.40
CA PHE A 101 -3.34 -11.51 -3.87
C PHE A 101 -2.91 -11.84 -5.30
N VAL A 102 -2.71 -13.13 -5.60
CA VAL A 102 -2.29 -13.62 -6.93
C VAL A 102 -3.39 -14.34 -7.70
N ASP A 103 -4.60 -14.38 -7.13
CA ASP A 103 -5.76 -15.07 -7.72
C ASP A 103 -6.74 -14.09 -8.43
N GLU A 104 -6.38 -12.81 -8.57
CA GLU A 104 -7.15 -11.79 -9.29
C GLU A 104 -6.60 -11.63 -10.72
N ASP A 105 -7.07 -12.49 -11.65
CA ASP A 105 -7.04 -12.30 -13.11
C ASP A 105 -8.47 -12.04 -13.62
#